data_AF-A0A5C1HU04-F1
#
_entry.id   AF-A0A5C1HU04-F1
#
_cell.length_a   1.000
_cell.length_b   1.000
_cell.length_c   1.000
_cell.angle_alpha   90.00
_cell.angle_beta   90.00
_cell.angle_gamma   90.00
#
_symmetry.space_group_name_H-M   'P 1'
#
loop_
_entity.id
_entity.type
_entity.pdbx_description
1 polymer ?
#
loop_
_entity_poly.entity_id
_entity_poly.type
_entity_poly.pdbx_seq_one_letter_code
_entity_poly.pdbx_strand_id
1 'polypeptide(L)'
;MRATRHSLAAAGEINASRVMIGKYERDDSSPSIEVIVKRPKAFDVSIDYLLGEGLNANYGKETLRRLDDLESLPDDERRKIFDYVDLIIRDYKAKKAYLNK
;
A
#
# COMPACT_ATOMS: atom_id res chain seq x y z
N MET A 1 -17.61 -21.46 -8.83
CA MET A 1 -16.93 -20.17 -8.57
C MET A 1 -15.65 -20.46 -7.80
N ARG A 2 -14.47 -20.31 -8.44
CA ARG A 2 -13.17 -20.64 -7.80
C ARG A 2 -12.68 -19.43 -7.01
N ALA A 3 -12.57 -19.58 -5.70
CA ALA A 3 -11.87 -18.65 -4.82
C ALA A 3 -10.43 -18.46 -5.33
N THR A 4 -10.02 -17.21 -5.58
CA THR A 4 -8.67 -16.87 -6.07
C THR A 4 -7.64 -17.11 -4.97
N ARG A 5 -6.37 -17.40 -5.31
CA ARG A 5 -5.32 -17.65 -4.31
C ARG A 5 -5.20 -16.53 -3.24
N HIS A 6 -5.52 -15.29 -3.61
CA HIS A 6 -5.55 -14.13 -2.70
C HIS A 6 -6.66 -14.23 -1.64
N SER A 7 -7.88 -14.64 -2.02
CA SER A 7 -9.01 -14.83 -1.09
C SER A 7 -8.76 -15.93 -0.04
N LEU A 8 -7.90 -16.90 -0.36
CA LEU A 8 -7.57 -18.05 0.51
C LEU A 8 -6.50 -17.73 1.54
N ALA A 9 -5.52 -16.93 1.16
CA ALA A 9 -4.52 -16.42 2.09
C ALA A 9 -5.15 -15.47 3.13
N ALA A 10 -6.11 -14.64 2.69
CA ALA A 10 -6.83 -13.74 3.59
C ALA A 10 -7.61 -14.49 4.68
N ALA A 11 -8.29 -15.59 4.33
CA ALA A 11 -9.13 -16.34 5.27
C ALA A 11 -8.35 -16.87 6.50
N GLY A 12 -7.12 -17.37 6.30
CA GLY A 12 -6.30 -17.94 7.36
C GLY A 12 -5.74 -16.90 8.33
N GLU A 13 -5.34 -15.74 7.82
CA GLU A 13 -4.64 -14.70 8.59
C GLU A 13 -5.56 -13.87 9.48
N ILE A 14 -6.82 -13.64 9.06
CA ILE A 14 -7.80 -12.86 9.83
C ILE A 14 -8.87 -13.71 10.51
N ASN A 15 -8.65 -15.04 10.59
CA ASN A 15 -9.57 -16.01 11.18
C ASN A 15 -11.01 -15.87 10.63
N ALA A 16 -11.13 -15.63 9.32
CA ALA A 16 -12.40 -15.44 8.64
C ALA A 16 -12.68 -16.64 7.73
N SER A 17 -13.91 -17.16 7.76
CA SER A 17 -14.27 -18.27 6.88
C SER A 17 -14.25 -17.85 5.40
N ARG A 18 -13.97 -18.78 4.48
CA ARG A 18 -14.09 -18.54 3.02
C ARG A 18 -15.45 -17.97 2.64
N VAL A 19 -16.51 -18.39 3.33
CA VAL A 19 -17.88 -17.90 3.12
C VAL A 19 -17.97 -16.42 3.48
N MET A 20 -17.37 -16.00 4.60
CA MET A 20 -17.32 -14.59 5.00
C MET A 20 -16.52 -13.75 4.02
N ILE A 21 -15.35 -14.20 3.57
CA ILE A 21 -14.55 -13.50 2.55
C ILE A 21 -15.36 -13.29 1.27
N GLY A 22 -16.03 -14.34 0.80
CA GLY A 22 -16.87 -14.24 -0.40
C GLY A 22 -18.06 -13.29 -0.22
N LYS A 23 -18.60 -13.12 0.99
CA LYS A 23 -19.64 -12.11 1.26
C LYS A 23 -19.09 -10.69 1.24
N TYR A 24 -17.87 -10.48 1.76
CA TYR A 24 -17.20 -9.18 1.68
C TYR A 24 -16.90 -8.77 0.23
N GLU A 25 -16.48 -9.71 -0.62
CA GLU A 25 -16.18 -9.44 -2.03
C GLU A 25 -17.42 -9.13 -2.89
N ARG A 26 -18.63 -9.44 -2.40
CA ARG A 26 -19.90 -9.21 -3.09
C ARG A 26 -20.78 -8.13 -2.44
N ASP A 27 -20.24 -7.41 -1.46
CA ASP A 27 -20.99 -6.42 -0.66
C ASP A 27 -22.22 -6.97 0.09
N ASP A 28 -22.36 -8.30 0.21
CA ASP A 28 -23.45 -8.96 0.94
C ASP A 28 -23.35 -8.75 2.47
N SER A 29 -22.18 -8.31 2.95
CA SER A 29 -21.92 -7.96 4.34
C SER A 29 -20.68 -7.08 4.45
N SER A 30 -20.64 -6.15 5.42
CA SER A 30 -19.44 -5.36 5.71
C SER A 30 -18.55 -6.04 6.75
N PRO A 31 -17.21 -6.02 6.60
CA PRO A 31 -16.29 -6.53 7.61
C PRO A 31 -16.33 -5.69 8.89
N SER A 32 -16.04 -6.31 10.04
CA SER A 32 -15.86 -5.57 11.30
C SER A 32 -14.58 -4.74 11.27
N ILE A 33 -14.53 -3.68 12.10
CA ILE A 33 -13.33 -2.83 12.26
C ILE A 33 -12.10 -3.69 12.62
N GLU A 34 -12.27 -4.70 13.46
CA GLU A 34 -11.19 -5.61 13.85
C GLU A 34 -10.63 -6.39 12.65
N VAL A 35 -11.50 -6.84 11.74
CA VAL A 35 -11.10 -7.52 10.49
C VAL A 35 -10.39 -6.54 9.55
N ILE A 36 -10.86 -5.29 9.46
CA ILE A 36 -10.24 -4.23 8.66
C ILE A 36 -8.84 -3.88 9.18
N VAL A 37 -8.61 -3.90 10.50
CA VAL A 37 -7.31 -3.57 11.10
C VAL A 37 -6.32 -4.74 11.05
N LYS A 38 -6.80 -5.99 11.16
CA LYS A 38 -5.94 -7.19 11.12
C LYS A 38 -5.48 -7.56 9.70
N ARG A 39 -6.31 -7.30 8.69
CA ARG A 39 -6.01 -7.62 7.29
C ARG A 39 -4.74 -6.92 6.75
N PRO A 40 -4.54 -5.60 6.88
CA PRO A 40 -3.36 -4.93 6.32
C PRO A 40 -2.07 -5.42 6.95
N LYS A 41 -2.08 -5.75 8.26
CA LYS A 41 -0.94 -6.34 8.97
C LYS A 41 -0.55 -7.71 8.40
N ALA A 42 -1.52 -8.54 8.03
CA ALA A 42 -1.27 -9.85 7.42
C ALA A 42 -0.71 -9.78 5.99
N PHE A 43 -0.99 -8.68 5.28
CA PHE A 43 -0.56 -8.49 3.90
C PHE A 43 0.63 -7.56 3.74
N ASP A 44 1.11 -6.97 4.86
CA ASP A 44 2.19 -6.00 4.88
C ASP A 44 1.88 -4.81 3.94
N VAL A 45 0.65 -4.30 4.06
CA VAL A 45 0.12 -3.16 3.29
C VAL A 45 -0.55 -2.16 4.24
N SER A 46 -0.66 -0.90 3.83
CA SER A 46 -1.37 0.11 4.63
C SER A 46 -2.90 -0.09 4.63
N ILE A 47 -3.59 0.47 5.62
CA ILE A 47 -5.07 0.48 5.66
C ILE A 47 -5.62 1.25 4.44
N ASP A 48 -5.00 2.37 4.08
CA ASP A 48 -5.35 3.17 2.89
C ASP A 48 -5.29 2.35 1.60
N TYR A 49 -4.32 1.44 1.48
CA TYR A 49 -4.22 0.51 0.35
C TYR A 49 -5.40 -0.44 0.25
N LEU A 50 -5.94 -0.91 1.38
CA LEU A 50 -7.09 -1.82 1.39
C LEU A 50 -8.42 -1.11 1.13
N LEU A 51 -8.53 0.15 1.52
CA LEU A 51 -9.74 0.93 1.29
C LEU A 51 -9.83 1.44 -0.16
N GLY A 52 -8.73 1.38 -0.92
CA GLY A 52 -8.67 1.95 -2.28
C GLY A 52 -8.79 3.48 -2.29
N GLU A 53 -8.80 4.09 -1.10
CA GLU A 53 -8.97 5.52 -0.86
C GLU A 53 -7.78 6.02 -0.03
N GLY A 54 -7.20 7.14 -0.43
CA GLY A 54 -6.04 7.75 0.23
C GLY A 54 -4.79 7.79 -0.65
N LEU A 55 -3.84 8.67 -0.29
CA LEU A 55 -2.61 8.91 -1.07
C LEU A 55 -1.78 7.64 -1.28
N ASN A 56 -1.85 6.70 -0.33
CA ASN A 56 -1.07 5.48 -0.34
C ASN A 56 -1.71 4.32 -1.12
N ALA A 57 -2.96 4.47 -1.58
CA ALA A 57 -3.69 3.39 -2.25
C ALA A 57 -3.06 2.96 -3.58
N ASN A 58 -2.26 3.84 -4.19
CA ASN A 58 -1.61 3.60 -5.47
C ASN A 58 -0.16 3.09 -5.35
N TYR A 59 0.40 2.97 -4.15
CA TYR A 59 1.78 2.52 -3.99
C TYR A 59 1.88 1.00 -3.98
N GLY A 60 2.77 0.47 -4.82
CA GLY A 60 3.11 -0.96 -4.80
C GLY A 60 3.92 -1.35 -3.56
N LYS A 61 3.91 -2.65 -3.21
CA LYS A 61 4.61 -3.20 -2.05
C LYS A 61 6.10 -2.81 -1.98
N GLU A 62 6.76 -2.74 -3.12
CA GLU A 62 8.17 -2.37 -3.19
C GLU A 62 8.43 -0.90 -2.82
N THR A 63 7.52 0.01 -3.21
CA THR A 63 7.61 1.42 -2.83
C THR A 63 7.44 1.59 -1.32
N LEU A 64 6.47 0.88 -0.74
CA LEU A 64 6.22 0.91 0.70
C LEU A 64 7.42 0.39 1.50
N ARG A 65 8.03 -0.73 1.07
CA ARG A 65 9.24 -1.26 1.73
C ARG A 65 10.39 -0.26 1.74
N ARG A 66 10.63 0.43 0.62
CA ARG A 66 11.69 1.44 0.53
C ARG A 66 11.43 2.64 1.43
N LEU A 67 10.16 3.03 1.62
CA LEU A 67 9.79 4.08 2.57
C LEU A 67 10.03 3.64 4.02
N ASP A 68 9.71 2.39 4.36
CA ASP A 68 9.98 1.84 5.69
C ASP A 68 11.50 1.76 5.97
N ASP A 69 12.27 1.26 5.01
CA ASP A 69 13.74 1.23 5.09
C ASP A 69 14.31 2.65 5.25
N LEU A 70 13.75 3.64 4.53
CA LEU A 70 14.16 5.04 4.61
C LEU A 70 13.93 5.65 6.01
N GLU A 71 12.78 5.37 6.63
CA GLU A 71 12.47 5.84 7.99
C GLU A 71 13.38 5.20 9.05
N SER A 72 13.88 3.98 8.80
CA SER A 72 14.82 3.30 9.70
C SER A 72 16.24 3.89 9.71
N LEU A 73 16.56 4.77 8.76
CA LEU A 73 17.91 5.34 8.62
C LEU A 73 18.19 6.45 9.64
N PRO A 74 19.47 6.67 9.99
CA PRO A 74 19.90 7.89 10.67
C PRO A 74 19.49 9.16 9.92
N ASP A 75 19.23 10.23 10.66
CA ASP A 75 18.68 11.49 10.12
C ASP A 75 19.54 12.11 9.01
N ASP A 76 20.86 12.00 9.12
CA ASP A 76 21.82 12.53 8.16
C ASP A 76 21.81 11.74 6.84
N GLU A 77 21.72 10.41 6.91
CA GLU A 77 21.58 9.57 5.72
C GLU A 77 20.22 9.75 5.05
N ARG A 78 19.14 9.82 5.84
CA ARG A 78 17.79 10.09 5.34
C ARG A 78 17.71 11.44 4.62
N ARG A 79 18.39 12.46 5.15
CA ARG A 79 18.44 13.79 4.53
C ARG A 79 19.12 13.79 3.16
N LYS A 80 20.23 13.06 3.00
CA LYS A 80 20.92 12.92 1.70
C LYS A 80 20.00 12.31 0.64
N ILE A 81 19.19 11.33 1.04
CA ILE A 81 18.23 10.69 0.12
C ILE A 81 17.16 11.70 -0.30
N PHE A 82 16.61 12.48 0.62
CA PHE A 82 15.65 13.53 0.27
C PHE A 82 16.23 14.58 -0.67
N ASP A 83 17.45 15.05 -0.42
CA ASP A 83 18.12 16.01 -1.29
C ASP A 83 18.27 15.46 -2.73
N TYR A 84 18.61 14.17 -2.85
CA TYR A 84 18.73 13.52 -4.16
C TYR A 84 17.38 13.33 -4.84
N VAL A 85 16.34 12.91 -4.11
CA VAL A 85 14.97 12.78 -4.64
C VAL A 85 14.47 14.13 -5.16
N ASP A 86 14.66 15.19 -4.39
CA ASP A 86 14.26 16.55 -4.76
C ASP A 86 15.01 17.04 -6.01
N LEU A 87 16.30 16.74 -6.09
CA LEU A 87 17.12 17.06 -7.26
C LEU A 87 16.55 16.42 -8.54
N ILE A 88 16.26 15.12 -8.50
CA ILE A 88 15.74 14.37 -9.65
C ILE A 88 14.34 14.85 -10.05
N ILE A 89 13.45 15.06 -9.07
CA ILE A 89 12.09 15.57 -9.34
C ILE A 89 12.16 16.96 -9.98
N ARG A 90 13.03 17.84 -9.47
CA ARG A 90 13.23 19.19 -10.02
C ARG A 90 13.75 19.14 -11.45
N ASP A 91 14.78 18.32 -11.72
CA ASP A 91 15.34 18.15 -13.06
C ASP A 91 14.29 17.65 -14.06
N TYR A 92 13.50 16.66 -13.68
CA TYR A 92 12.41 16.14 -14.51
C TYR A 92 11.36 17.22 -14.83
N LYS A 93 10.92 17.97 -13.81
CA LYS A 93 9.95 19.07 -14.00
C LYS A 93 10.51 20.16 -14.92
N ALA A 94 11.78 20.53 -14.76
CA ALA A 94 12.45 21.51 -15.60
C ALA A 94 12.51 21.04 -17.05
N LYS A 95 12.97 19.81 -17.31
CA LYS A 95 13.01 19.20 -18.65
C LYS A 95 11.64 19.20 -19.32
N LYS A 96 10.58 18.82 -18.59
CA LYS A 96 9.21 18.85 -19.10
C LYS A 96 8.75 20.26 -19.48
N ALA A 97 9.13 21.28 -18.70
CA ALA A 97 8.79 22.67 -18.99
C ALA A 97 9.52 23.20 -20.24
N TYR A 98 10.76 22.77 -20.50
CA TYR A 98 11.51 23.15 -21.71
C TYR A 98 11.01 22.43 -22.97
N LEU A 99 10.50 21.20 -22.85
CA LEU A 99 9.95 20.44 -23.97
C LEU A 99 8.55 20.90 -24.41
N ASN A 100 7.84 21.62 -23.54
CA ASN A 100 6.49 22.15 -23.80
C ASN A 100 6.52 23.63 -24.25
N LYS A 101 7.67 24.13 -24.71
CA LYS A 101 7.90 25.51 -25.12
C LYS A 101 8.42 25.54 -26.55
#